data_AF-A0A350XUI5-F1
#
_entry.id   AF-A0A350XUI5-F1
#
_cell.length_a   1.000
_cell.length_b   1.000
_cell.length_c   1.000
_cell.angle_alpha   90.00
_cell.angle_beta   90.00
_cell.angle_gamma   90.00
#
_symmetry.space_group_name_H-M   'P 1'
#
loop_
_entity.id
_entity.type
_entity.pdbx_description
1 polymer ?
#
loop_
_entity_poly.entity_id
_entity_poly.type
_entity_poly.pdbx_seq_one_letter_code
_entity_poly.pdbx_strand_id
1 'polypeptide(L)'
;MDKTLYTDASVLNVANAVNSVDWNLPISKQATVDGYVTTIRDAMNKLQYKPADYSAVNAAMEKVEEAKRIQAAFATAHNGYSYYTKDSYDALLATTNYDRNLDIRYQSTVDGFATAINNALLNLKPNKADYSAVNAALAKIPADFENDVYTDETAAEVLAAKLAIDETLTTKDQATVDGYAKDLEDAIAGLKYKSADYTRVEAEKALIPSDLTPYTKSSVENLQKVLDSVNYNLDINHQSQVDAYADAIKEARLALELDLADYTKVNASKKAAEEAIKDTNYTDESIQAVKDAIAKIVEGLPKAQQATVDGFATAIDDAVSRLTDKPLDLTSYNKALEGVPAKLENYTDESVKLYTDALAAADSYKLTKNSIRNQTEFETLVSALDAAIKGLKLKGADYSAVRTAKTAKDELYKSGLYKAASLTAYDELIASINWNLSIDKQDVVDGYAKSINEFVFEYKDADYTALDEAIAAKRTEIAKNLFTDDSVAGFNSLVNGFDRTLTIDKQNVVDGYTNSVNNYKFTYKPADYTKLDALIAEVDALDSSLYTNYDEIYNLYIFDYVLSYIPSHRDYNITEQDKVDEMQATLQSYVDMLILKDTKVARFELKNGAAYKVSGGVTYIIGLRTGLTDSTL
;
A
#
# COMPACT_ATOMS: atom_id res chain seq x y z
N MET A 1 -41.80 -83.07 -145.96
CA MET A 1 -42.35 -82.27 -144.85
C MET A 1 -41.66 -82.71 -143.58
N ASP A 2 -40.90 -81.84 -142.94
CA ASP A 2 -40.37 -82.13 -141.61
C ASP A 2 -41.52 -82.03 -140.60
N LYS A 3 -41.98 -83.19 -140.11
CA LYS A 3 -43.15 -83.28 -139.24
C LYS A 3 -42.90 -82.66 -137.86
N THR A 4 -41.65 -82.46 -137.45
CA THR A 4 -41.30 -81.94 -136.13
C THR A 4 -41.72 -80.48 -135.94
N LEU A 5 -41.82 -79.72 -137.05
CA LEU A 5 -42.15 -78.31 -137.05
C LEU A 5 -43.66 -78.02 -136.97
N TYR A 6 -44.51 -78.98 -137.30
CA TYR A 6 -45.96 -78.77 -137.44
C TYR A 6 -46.76 -79.47 -136.33
N THR A 7 -47.91 -78.93 -135.95
CA THR A 7 -48.78 -79.51 -134.92
C THR A 7 -49.24 -80.91 -135.31
N ASP A 8 -49.33 -81.81 -134.33
CA ASP A 8 -49.69 -83.21 -134.58
C ASP A 8 -51.07 -83.31 -135.25
N ALA A 9 -52.01 -82.42 -134.90
CA ALA A 9 -53.32 -82.32 -135.53
C ALA A 9 -53.25 -81.93 -137.01
N SER A 10 -52.43 -80.93 -137.39
CA SER A 10 -52.32 -80.51 -138.78
C SER A 10 -51.59 -81.55 -139.65
N VAL A 11 -50.57 -82.22 -139.09
CA VAL A 11 -49.90 -83.36 -139.73
C VAL A 11 -50.85 -84.55 -139.89
N LEU A 12 -51.68 -84.84 -138.88
CA LEU A 12 -52.69 -85.90 -138.92
C LEU A 12 -53.77 -85.60 -139.97
N ASN A 13 -54.17 -84.34 -140.13
CA ASN A 13 -55.11 -83.95 -141.19
C ASN A 13 -54.56 -84.22 -142.59
N VAL A 14 -53.28 -83.91 -142.83
CA VAL A 14 -52.61 -84.29 -144.10
C VAL A 14 -52.57 -85.81 -144.25
N ALA A 15 -52.21 -86.53 -143.19
CA ALA A 15 -52.17 -88.00 -143.22
C ALA A 15 -53.55 -88.62 -143.51
N ASN A 16 -54.62 -88.12 -142.88
CA ASN A 16 -55.99 -88.56 -143.12
C ASN A 16 -56.45 -88.27 -144.55
N ALA A 17 -56.13 -87.08 -145.09
CA ALA A 17 -56.42 -86.74 -146.48
C ALA A 17 -55.74 -87.73 -147.44
N VAL A 18 -54.46 -88.05 -147.21
CA VAL A 18 -53.70 -89.05 -147.99
C VAL A 18 -54.26 -90.46 -147.82
N ASN A 19 -54.65 -90.86 -146.61
CA ASN A 19 -55.19 -92.18 -146.32
C ASN A 19 -56.61 -92.40 -146.88
N SER A 20 -57.38 -91.33 -147.12
CA SER A 20 -58.72 -91.41 -147.71
C SER A 20 -58.73 -91.71 -149.21
N VAL A 21 -57.55 -91.70 -149.85
CA VAL A 21 -57.38 -91.98 -151.27
C VAL A 21 -57.55 -93.47 -151.54
N ASP A 22 -58.55 -93.84 -152.33
CA ASP A 22 -58.63 -95.16 -152.93
C ASP A 22 -57.72 -95.22 -154.17
N TRP A 23 -56.63 -95.98 -154.04
CA TRP A 23 -55.60 -96.10 -155.05
C TRP A 23 -55.98 -96.98 -156.25
N ASN A 24 -57.10 -97.73 -156.16
CA ASN A 24 -57.51 -98.70 -157.17
C ASN A 24 -58.72 -98.24 -158.02
N LEU A 25 -58.98 -96.93 -158.06
CA LEU A 25 -60.09 -96.37 -158.84
C LEU A 25 -59.83 -96.48 -160.37
N PRO A 26 -60.83 -96.90 -161.18
CA PRO A 26 -60.70 -96.94 -162.63
C PRO A 26 -60.71 -95.53 -163.23
N ILE A 27 -60.12 -95.38 -164.42
CA ILE A 27 -59.94 -94.09 -165.12
C ILE A 27 -61.26 -93.32 -165.35
N SER A 28 -62.40 -94.01 -165.41
CA SER A 28 -63.72 -93.40 -165.51
C SER A 28 -64.14 -92.58 -164.27
N LYS A 29 -63.35 -92.59 -163.19
CA LYS A 29 -63.55 -91.83 -161.94
C LYS A 29 -62.51 -90.71 -161.72
N GLN A 30 -61.87 -90.19 -162.77
CA GLN A 30 -60.81 -89.16 -162.68
C GLN A 30 -61.20 -87.94 -161.83
N ALA A 31 -62.44 -87.45 -161.90
CA ALA A 31 -62.91 -86.33 -161.08
C ALA A 31 -62.79 -86.60 -159.56
N THR A 32 -62.90 -87.87 -159.14
CA THR A 32 -62.69 -88.28 -157.74
C THR A 32 -61.21 -88.21 -157.36
N VAL A 33 -60.31 -88.61 -158.25
CA VAL A 33 -58.85 -88.51 -158.05
C VAL A 33 -58.41 -87.04 -157.93
N ASP A 34 -58.94 -86.15 -158.77
CA ASP A 34 -58.63 -84.71 -158.71
C ASP A 34 -59.17 -84.07 -157.40
N GLY A 35 -60.31 -84.56 -156.91
CA GLY A 35 -60.85 -84.19 -155.60
C GLY A 35 -59.93 -84.60 -154.44
N TYR A 36 -59.31 -85.78 -154.51
CA TYR A 36 -58.30 -86.19 -153.53
C TYR A 36 -57.05 -85.29 -153.55
N VAL A 37 -56.53 -84.94 -154.74
CA VAL A 37 -55.38 -84.03 -154.86
C VAL A 37 -55.69 -82.65 -154.27
N THR A 38 -56.87 -82.11 -154.54
CA THR A 38 -57.33 -80.83 -153.98
C THR A 38 -57.39 -80.92 -152.45
N THR A 39 -57.99 -81.99 -151.93
CA THR A 39 -58.11 -82.22 -150.48
C THR A 39 -56.76 -82.32 -149.78
N ILE A 40 -55.79 -83.05 -150.36
CA ILE A 40 -54.43 -83.17 -149.82
C ILE A 40 -53.71 -81.82 -149.85
N ARG A 41 -53.81 -81.06 -150.96
CA ARG A 41 -53.20 -79.74 -151.08
C ARG A 41 -53.78 -78.75 -150.07
N ASP A 42 -55.09 -78.76 -149.87
CA ASP A 42 -55.76 -77.93 -148.86
C ASP A 42 -55.31 -78.32 -147.45
N ALA A 43 -55.16 -79.62 -147.16
CA ALA A 43 -54.62 -80.07 -145.89
C ALA A 43 -53.16 -79.62 -145.69
N MET A 44 -52.32 -79.68 -146.74
CA MET A 44 -50.93 -79.20 -146.69
C MET A 44 -50.85 -77.68 -146.51
N ASN A 45 -51.73 -76.91 -147.16
CA ASN A 45 -51.79 -75.46 -146.99
C ASN A 45 -52.30 -75.04 -145.61
N LYS A 46 -53.05 -75.92 -144.93
CA LYS A 46 -53.54 -75.73 -143.56
C LYS A 46 -52.59 -76.31 -142.50
N LEU A 47 -51.36 -76.65 -142.87
CA LEU A 47 -50.33 -77.01 -141.90
C LEU A 47 -50.08 -75.85 -140.94
N GLN A 48 -50.10 -76.15 -139.65
CA GLN A 48 -49.87 -75.18 -138.59
C GLN A 48 -48.57 -75.51 -137.89
N TYR A 49 -47.69 -74.54 -137.73
CA TYR A 49 -46.44 -74.73 -136.99
C TYR A 49 -46.73 -74.97 -135.50
N LYS A 50 -45.87 -75.75 -134.83
CA LYS A 50 -45.88 -75.84 -133.37
C LYS A 50 -45.50 -74.48 -132.78
N PRO A 51 -46.04 -74.11 -131.61
CA PRO A 51 -45.54 -72.94 -130.89
C PRO A 51 -44.06 -73.17 -130.50
N ALA A 52 -43.28 -72.08 -130.40
CA ALA A 52 -41.96 -72.14 -129.79
C ALA A 52 -42.06 -72.48 -128.29
N ASP A 53 -41.01 -73.07 -127.72
CA ASP A 53 -40.92 -73.36 -126.30
C ASP A 53 -40.46 -72.13 -125.52
N TYR A 54 -41.36 -71.53 -124.75
CA TYR A 54 -41.10 -70.37 -123.89
C TYR A 54 -40.71 -70.74 -122.46
N SER A 55 -40.47 -72.01 -122.13
CA SER A 55 -40.23 -72.46 -120.75
C SER A 55 -39.06 -71.72 -120.08
N ALA A 56 -37.96 -71.48 -120.80
CA ALA A 56 -36.81 -70.73 -120.29
C ALA A 56 -37.13 -69.24 -120.07
N VAL A 57 -37.94 -68.64 -120.95
CA VAL A 57 -38.40 -67.25 -120.82
C VAL A 57 -39.32 -67.12 -119.61
N ASN A 58 -40.27 -68.05 -119.43
CA ASN A 58 -41.19 -68.07 -118.30
C ASN A 58 -40.43 -68.18 -116.97
N ALA A 59 -39.44 -69.07 -116.87
CA ALA A 59 -38.58 -69.18 -115.69
C ALA A 59 -37.76 -67.91 -115.41
N ALA A 60 -37.29 -67.22 -116.45
CA ALA A 60 -36.61 -65.92 -116.29
C ALA A 60 -37.60 -64.83 -115.83
N MET A 61 -38.82 -64.82 -116.37
CA MET A 61 -39.89 -63.89 -115.98
C MET A 61 -40.32 -64.08 -114.52
N GLU A 62 -40.33 -65.29 -113.98
CA GLU A 62 -40.59 -65.52 -112.55
C GLU A 62 -39.58 -64.75 -111.66
N LYS A 63 -38.30 -64.73 -112.06
CA LYS A 63 -37.26 -63.94 -111.36
C LYS A 63 -37.45 -62.43 -111.56
N VAL A 64 -37.97 -62.00 -112.71
CA VAL A 64 -38.36 -60.59 -112.91
C VAL A 64 -39.48 -60.21 -111.95
N GLU A 65 -40.50 -61.05 -111.80
CA GLU A 65 -41.61 -60.80 -110.87
C GLU A 65 -41.13 -60.82 -109.40
N GLU A 66 -40.11 -61.60 -109.06
CA GLU A 66 -39.44 -61.53 -107.76
C GLU A 66 -38.71 -60.19 -107.57
N ALA A 67 -37.93 -59.75 -108.56
CA ALA A 67 -37.25 -58.44 -108.51
C ALA A 67 -38.25 -57.28 -108.38
N LYS A 68 -39.39 -57.35 -109.07
CA LYS A 68 -40.49 -56.38 -108.94
C LYS A 68 -41.10 -56.39 -107.54
N ARG A 69 -41.30 -57.57 -106.95
CA ARG A 69 -41.81 -57.71 -105.58
C ARG A 69 -40.85 -57.12 -104.56
N ILE A 70 -39.54 -57.38 -104.69
CA ILE A 70 -38.50 -56.77 -103.84
C ILE A 70 -38.53 -55.24 -103.97
N GLN A 71 -38.57 -54.72 -105.20
CA GLN A 71 -38.66 -53.28 -105.47
C GLN A 71 -39.88 -52.63 -104.79
N ALA A 72 -41.07 -53.22 -104.97
CA ALA A 72 -42.32 -52.68 -104.45
C ALA A 72 -42.45 -52.80 -102.93
N ALA A 73 -42.02 -53.93 -102.35
CA ALA A 73 -42.04 -54.15 -100.91
C ALA A 73 -41.12 -53.15 -100.20
N PHE A 74 -39.91 -52.94 -100.73
CA PHE A 74 -38.98 -51.96 -100.18
C PHE A 74 -39.54 -50.53 -100.27
N ALA A 75 -40.08 -50.13 -101.42
CA ALA A 75 -40.70 -48.81 -101.57
C ALA A 75 -41.88 -48.60 -100.61
N THR A 76 -42.64 -49.65 -100.29
CA THR A 76 -43.73 -49.56 -99.31
C THR A 76 -43.19 -49.37 -97.89
N ALA A 77 -42.12 -50.08 -97.53
CA ALA A 77 -41.53 -50.01 -96.19
C ALA A 77 -40.73 -48.71 -95.97
N HIS A 78 -40.12 -48.15 -97.02
CA HIS A 78 -39.19 -47.03 -96.95
C HIS A 78 -39.70 -45.82 -97.73
N ASN A 79 -40.96 -45.41 -97.50
CA ASN A 79 -41.55 -44.15 -97.97
C ASN A 79 -41.33 -43.83 -99.48
N GLY A 80 -41.46 -44.84 -100.33
CA GLY A 80 -41.30 -44.72 -101.78
C GLY A 80 -39.85 -44.89 -102.28
N TYR A 81 -38.88 -45.16 -101.40
CA TYR A 81 -37.49 -45.37 -101.77
C TYR A 81 -37.32 -46.65 -102.60
N SER A 82 -36.48 -46.60 -103.64
CA SER A 82 -36.33 -47.69 -104.61
C SER A 82 -35.22 -48.67 -104.21
N TYR A 83 -35.50 -49.98 -104.24
CA TYR A 83 -34.51 -51.02 -103.91
C TYR A 83 -33.34 -51.07 -104.89
N TYR A 84 -33.64 -51.16 -106.19
CA TYR A 84 -32.66 -51.09 -107.26
C TYR A 84 -32.53 -49.67 -107.79
N THR A 85 -31.36 -49.36 -108.36
CA THR A 85 -31.16 -48.12 -109.12
C THR A 85 -32.13 -48.07 -110.29
N LYS A 86 -32.68 -46.88 -110.53
CA LYS A 86 -33.64 -46.63 -111.61
C LYS A 86 -33.14 -47.16 -112.95
N ASP A 87 -31.88 -46.88 -113.29
CA ASP A 87 -31.28 -47.30 -114.56
C ASP A 87 -31.24 -48.83 -114.72
N SER A 88 -30.79 -49.56 -113.70
CA SER A 88 -30.69 -51.03 -113.78
C SER A 88 -32.05 -51.71 -113.81
N TYR A 89 -33.05 -51.14 -113.13
CA TYR A 89 -34.40 -51.67 -113.07
C TYR A 89 -35.19 -51.38 -114.35
N ASP A 90 -35.07 -50.16 -114.90
CA ASP A 90 -35.66 -49.81 -116.19
C ASP A 90 -35.08 -50.68 -117.32
N ALA A 91 -33.76 -50.94 -117.29
CA ALA A 91 -33.11 -51.86 -118.22
C ALA A 91 -33.68 -53.28 -118.14
N LEU A 92 -33.98 -53.78 -116.94
CA LEU A 92 -34.68 -55.06 -116.76
C LEU A 92 -36.08 -55.03 -117.36
N LEU A 93 -36.88 -54.01 -117.05
CA LEU A 93 -38.25 -53.90 -117.54
C LEU A 93 -38.31 -53.85 -119.08
N ALA A 94 -37.35 -53.17 -119.73
CA ALA A 94 -37.25 -53.14 -121.18
C ALA A 94 -37.13 -54.53 -121.81
N THR A 95 -36.46 -55.48 -121.14
CA THR A 95 -36.31 -56.87 -121.65
C THR A 95 -37.60 -57.69 -121.59
N THR A 96 -38.64 -57.22 -120.90
CA THR A 96 -39.91 -57.94 -120.75
C THR A 96 -40.90 -57.73 -121.91
N ASN A 97 -40.57 -56.81 -122.82
CA ASN A 97 -41.37 -56.50 -124.00
C ASN A 97 -40.88 -57.31 -125.20
N TYR A 98 -41.42 -58.52 -125.38
CA TYR A 98 -41.09 -59.42 -126.49
C TYR A 98 -42.36 -60.06 -127.08
N ASP A 99 -42.27 -60.57 -128.31
CA ASP A 99 -43.37 -61.28 -128.98
C ASP A 99 -43.62 -62.65 -128.32
N ARG A 100 -44.87 -62.93 -127.97
CA ARG A 100 -45.32 -64.14 -127.24
C ARG A 100 -45.97 -65.20 -128.13
N ASN A 101 -46.10 -64.94 -129.43
CA ASN A 101 -46.82 -65.80 -130.37
C ASN A 101 -45.91 -66.42 -131.44
N LEU A 102 -44.60 -66.52 -131.18
CA LEU A 102 -43.66 -67.08 -132.15
C LEU A 102 -43.83 -68.60 -132.29
N ASP A 103 -43.75 -69.07 -133.53
CA ASP A 103 -43.72 -70.49 -133.86
C ASP A 103 -42.30 -71.07 -133.77
N ILE A 104 -42.20 -72.41 -133.76
CA ILE A 104 -40.96 -73.17 -133.55
C ILE A 104 -39.80 -72.79 -134.48
N ARG A 105 -40.05 -72.15 -135.64
CA ARG A 105 -38.98 -71.67 -136.53
C ARG A 105 -38.16 -70.54 -135.92
N TYR A 106 -38.68 -69.87 -134.89
CA TYR A 106 -38.04 -68.75 -134.20
C TYR A 106 -37.52 -69.12 -132.81
N GLN A 107 -37.28 -70.42 -132.52
CA GLN A 107 -36.83 -70.87 -131.21
C GLN A 107 -35.56 -70.14 -130.72
N SER A 108 -34.57 -69.91 -131.59
CA SER A 108 -33.35 -69.17 -131.21
C SER A 108 -33.63 -67.71 -130.79
N THR A 109 -34.68 -67.08 -131.32
CA THR A 109 -35.11 -65.74 -130.90
C THR A 109 -35.74 -65.79 -129.51
N VAL A 110 -36.57 -66.81 -129.24
CA VAL A 110 -37.18 -67.05 -127.92
C VAL A 110 -36.11 -67.33 -126.86
N ASP A 111 -35.10 -68.14 -127.17
CA ASP A 111 -33.96 -68.41 -126.29
C ASP A 111 -33.13 -67.12 -126.02
N GLY A 112 -33.03 -66.24 -127.02
CA GLY A 112 -32.41 -64.92 -126.91
C GLY A 112 -33.13 -64.01 -125.91
N PHE A 113 -34.47 -64.03 -125.86
CA PHE A 113 -35.24 -63.29 -124.86
C PHE A 113 -34.89 -63.73 -123.43
N ALA A 114 -34.82 -65.04 -123.18
CA ALA A 114 -34.44 -65.57 -121.87
C ALA A 114 -33.02 -65.13 -121.46
N THR A 115 -32.08 -65.12 -122.41
CA THR A 115 -30.70 -64.66 -122.17
C THR A 115 -30.65 -63.18 -121.81
N ALA A 116 -31.38 -62.33 -122.56
CA ALA A 116 -31.44 -60.90 -122.30
C ALA A 116 -32.03 -60.58 -120.92
N ILE A 117 -33.12 -61.25 -120.54
CA ILE A 117 -33.75 -61.10 -119.21
C ILE A 117 -32.77 -61.51 -118.11
N ASN A 118 -32.12 -62.68 -118.22
CA ASN A 118 -31.16 -63.14 -117.21
C ASN A 118 -29.94 -62.21 -117.09
N ASN A 119 -29.42 -61.67 -118.19
CA ASN A 119 -28.33 -60.70 -118.15
C ASN A 119 -28.75 -59.39 -117.46
N ALA A 120 -29.97 -58.90 -117.73
CA ALA A 120 -30.48 -57.72 -117.06
C ALA A 120 -30.69 -57.95 -115.56
N LEU A 121 -31.17 -59.14 -115.16
CA LEU A 121 -31.28 -59.56 -113.76
C LEU A 121 -29.91 -59.59 -113.06
N LEU A 122 -28.87 -60.12 -113.71
CA LEU A 122 -27.50 -60.13 -113.17
C LEU A 122 -26.91 -58.73 -113.01
N ASN A 123 -27.32 -57.80 -113.88
CA ASN A 123 -26.85 -56.41 -113.87
C ASN A 123 -27.71 -55.48 -112.98
N LEU A 124 -28.70 -56.01 -112.26
CA LEU A 124 -29.44 -55.24 -111.26
C LEU A 124 -28.49 -54.73 -110.19
N LYS A 125 -28.55 -53.42 -109.95
CA LYS A 125 -27.73 -52.76 -108.94
C LYS A 125 -28.61 -52.25 -107.82
N PRO A 126 -28.38 -52.66 -106.57
CA PRO A 126 -29.00 -52.05 -105.40
C PRO A 126 -28.72 -50.54 -105.38
N ASN A 127 -29.70 -49.77 -104.90
CA ASN A 127 -29.51 -48.35 -104.61
C ASN A 127 -28.74 -48.18 -103.28
N LYS A 128 -28.36 -46.93 -102.94
CA LYS A 128 -27.95 -46.62 -101.57
C LYS A 128 -29.08 -46.92 -100.59
N ALA A 129 -28.76 -47.24 -99.34
CA ALA A 129 -29.79 -47.40 -98.32
C ALA A 129 -30.58 -46.08 -98.08
N ASP A 130 -31.80 -46.19 -97.56
CA ASP A 130 -32.60 -45.05 -97.14
C ASP A 130 -32.18 -44.60 -95.73
N TYR A 131 -31.51 -43.45 -95.66
CA TYR A 131 -31.06 -42.80 -94.41
C TYR A 131 -32.07 -41.80 -93.84
N SER A 132 -33.29 -41.71 -94.38
CA SER A 132 -34.29 -40.74 -93.93
C SER A 132 -34.59 -40.84 -92.43
N ALA A 133 -34.70 -42.07 -91.89
CA ALA A 133 -34.91 -42.30 -90.47
C ALA A 133 -33.70 -41.89 -89.61
N VAL A 134 -32.47 -42.19 -90.06
CA VAL A 134 -31.22 -41.77 -89.38
C VAL A 134 -31.13 -40.25 -89.32
N ASN A 135 -31.40 -39.56 -90.42
CA ASN A 135 -31.39 -38.10 -90.48
C ASN A 135 -32.46 -37.48 -89.56
N ALA A 136 -33.65 -38.10 -89.48
CA ALA A 136 -34.69 -37.67 -88.54
C ALA A 136 -34.26 -37.87 -87.07
N ALA A 137 -33.59 -38.98 -86.75
CA ALA A 137 -33.04 -39.23 -85.42
C ALA A 137 -31.91 -38.25 -85.07
N LEU A 138 -30.99 -37.94 -85.99
CA LEU A 138 -29.95 -36.92 -85.81
C LEU A 138 -30.53 -35.54 -85.50
N ALA A 139 -31.65 -35.17 -86.12
CA ALA A 139 -32.34 -33.91 -85.87
C ALA A 139 -33.03 -33.84 -84.48
N LYS A 140 -33.21 -34.99 -83.79
CA LYS A 140 -33.77 -35.05 -82.43
C LYS A 140 -32.72 -34.86 -81.33
N ILE A 141 -31.43 -34.82 -81.67
CA ILE A 141 -30.39 -34.52 -80.68
C ILE A 141 -30.69 -33.14 -80.07
N PRO A 142 -30.80 -33.03 -78.73
CA PRO A 142 -31.13 -31.78 -78.07
C PRO A 142 -30.16 -30.65 -78.45
N ALA A 143 -30.69 -29.42 -78.60
CA ALA A 143 -29.87 -28.27 -78.98
C ALA A 143 -28.81 -27.90 -77.92
N ASP A 144 -29.03 -28.30 -76.67
CA ASP A 144 -28.13 -28.11 -75.54
C ASP A 144 -27.15 -29.27 -75.34
N PHE A 145 -27.13 -30.28 -76.23
CA PHE A 145 -26.26 -31.45 -76.11
C PHE A 145 -24.77 -31.08 -75.94
N GLU A 146 -24.30 -30.08 -76.67
CA GLU A 146 -22.91 -29.60 -76.64
C GLU A 146 -22.64 -28.61 -75.48
N ASN A 147 -23.64 -28.26 -74.66
CA ASN A 147 -23.49 -27.29 -73.57
C ASN A 147 -22.96 -27.92 -72.27
N ASP A 148 -22.45 -29.16 -72.31
CA ASP A 148 -21.94 -29.90 -71.15
C ASP A 148 -22.95 -30.11 -70.00
N VAL A 149 -24.25 -30.11 -70.33
CA VAL A 149 -25.33 -30.24 -69.35
C VAL A 149 -25.76 -31.68 -69.07
N TYR A 150 -25.39 -32.63 -69.94
CA TYR A 150 -25.71 -34.05 -69.79
C TYR A 150 -24.55 -34.81 -69.14
N THR A 151 -24.82 -35.91 -68.45
CA THR A 151 -23.77 -36.76 -67.88
C THR A 151 -22.87 -37.32 -68.97
N ASP A 152 -21.56 -37.34 -68.69
CA ASP A 152 -20.54 -37.80 -69.63
C ASP A 152 -20.85 -39.20 -70.18
N GLU A 153 -21.40 -40.09 -69.33
CA GLU A 153 -21.83 -41.44 -69.70
C GLU A 153 -22.90 -41.43 -70.80
N THR A 154 -24.03 -40.76 -70.57
CA THR A 154 -25.15 -40.76 -71.53
C THR A 154 -24.84 -39.93 -72.78
N ALA A 155 -24.02 -38.89 -72.65
CA ALA A 155 -23.58 -38.09 -73.81
C ALA A 155 -22.65 -38.90 -74.72
N ALA A 156 -21.76 -39.74 -74.14
CA ALA A 156 -20.89 -40.62 -74.91
C ALA A 156 -21.67 -41.66 -75.72
N GLU A 157 -22.80 -42.16 -75.22
CA GLU A 157 -23.67 -43.10 -75.95
C GLU A 157 -24.23 -42.48 -77.24
N VAL A 158 -24.71 -41.24 -77.19
CA VAL A 158 -25.20 -40.51 -78.38
C VAL A 158 -24.07 -40.28 -79.38
N LEU A 159 -22.88 -39.89 -78.90
CA LEU A 159 -21.72 -39.68 -79.77
C LEU A 159 -21.27 -40.99 -80.43
N ALA A 160 -21.27 -42.10 -79.70
CA ALA A 160 -20.94 -43.42 -80.22
C ALA A 160 -21.93 -43.87 -81.30
N ALA A 161 -23.24 -43.70 -81.06
CA ALA A 161 -24.28 -44.02 -82.04
C ALA A 161 -24.12 -43.18 -83.33
N LYS A 162 -23.78 -41.88 -83.20
CA LYS A 162 -23.51 -40.99 -84.34
C LYS A 162 -22.27 -41.42 -85.14
N LEU A 163 -21.20 -41.86 -84.46
CA LEU A 163 -19.97 -42.30 -85.10
C LEU A 163 -20.09 -43.66 -85.79
N ALA A 164 -21.05 -44.50 -85.38
CA ALA A 164 -21.28 -45.82 -85.97
C ALA A 164 -21.93 -45.77 -87.36
N ILE A 165 -22.47 -44.62 -87.79
CA ILE A 165 -23.19 -44.47 -89.05
C ILE A 165 -22.23 -44.59 -90.25
N ASP A 166 -22.41 -45.63 -91.07
CA ASP A 166 -21.67 -45.83 -92.32
C ASP A 166 -22.52 -45.50 -93.55
N GLU A 167 -22.39 -44.29 -94.09
CA GLU A 167 -23.17 -43.80 -95.25
C GLU A 167 -22.88 -44.51 -96.59
N THR A 168 -22.02 -45.54 -96.62
CA THR A 168 -21.68 -46.29 -97.84
C THR A 168 -22.60 -47.47 -98.12
N LEU A 169 -23.48 -47.84 -97.18
CA LEU A 169 -24.37 -49.00 -97.27
C LEU A 169 -25.43 -48.89 -98.38
N THR A 170 -25.88 -50.06 -98.85
CA THR A 170 -26.87 -50.21 -99.92
C THR A 170 -28.21 -50.72 -99.40
N THR A 171 -29.25 -50.76 -100.24
CA THR A 171 -30.56 -51.31 -99.87
C THR A 171 -30.54 -52.78 -99.43
N LYS A 172 -29.45 -53.52 -99.69
CA LYS A 172 -29.22 -54.86 -99.13
C LYS A 172 -28.99 -54.85 -97.61
N ASP A 173 -28.45 -53.75 -97.10
CA ASP A 173 -28.03 -53.58 -95.72
C ASP A 173 -29.01 -52.69 -94.94
N GLN A 174 -30.22 -52.50 -95.46
CA GLN A 174 -31.20 -51.55 -94.90
C GLN A 174 -31.53 -51.83 -93.44
N ALA A 175 -31.57 -53.10 -93.03
CA ALA A 175 -31.78 -53.45 -91.62
C ALA A 175 -30.70 -52.88 -90.68
N THR A 176 -29.46 -52.76 -91.15
CA THR A 176 -28.36 -52.11 -90.41
C THR A 176 -28.59 -50.61 -90.30
N VAL A 177 -29.03 -49.97 -91.39
CA VAL A 177 -29.33 -48.53 -91.41
C VAL A 177 -30.52 -48.18 -90.53
N ASP A 178 -31.57 -49.01 -90.55
CA ASP A 178 -32.72 -48.88 -89.63
C ASP A 178 -32.27 -49.08 -88.18
N GLY A 179 -31.30 -49.97 -87.94
CA GLY A 179 -30.64 -50.16 -86.64
C GLY A 179 -29.94 -48.89 -86.14
N TYR A 180 -29.17 -48.20 -87.00
CA TYR A 180 -28.53 -46.93 -86.63
C TYR A 180 -29.53 -45.88 -86.17
N ALA A 181 -30.69 -45.77 -86.84
CA ALA A 181 -31.73 -44.83 -86.43
C ALA A 181 -32.27 -45.19 -85.03
N LYS A 182 -32.52 -46.48 -84.78
CA LYS A 182 -32.99 -46.96 -83.48
C LYS A 182 -31.98 -46.72 -82.36
N ASP A 183 -30.72 -47.08 -82.57
CA ASP A 183 -29.65 -46.91 -81.57
C ASP A 183 -29.48 -45.43 -81.21
N LEU A 184 -29.57 -44.54 -82.21
CA LEU A 184 -29.49 -43.10 -81.98
C LEU A 184 -30.71 -42.56 -81.20
N GLU A 185 -31.92 -43.03 -81.50
CA GLU A 185 -33.13 -42.65 -80.75
C GLU A 185 -33.10 -43.17 -79.31
N ASP A 186 -32.66 -44.40 -79.10
CA ASP A 186 -32.54 -45.01 -77.77
C ASP A 186 -31.48 -44.26 -76.93
N ALA A 187 -30.33 -43.90 -77.52
CA ALA A 187 -29.29 -43.12 -76.86
C ALA A 187 -29.77 -41.68 -76.51
N ILE A 188 -30.49 -41.02 -77.42
CA ILE A 188 -31.08 -39.69 -77.16
C ILE A 188 -32.10 -39.76 -76.01
N ALA A 189 -32.95 -40.80 -75.99
CA ALA A 189 -33.92 -41.00 -74.92
C ALA A 189 -33.26 -41.33 -73.56
N GLY A 190 -32.05 -41.88 -73.58
CA GLY A 190 -31.24 -42.20 -72.41
C GLY A 190 -30.51 -41.01 -71.78
N LEU A 191 -30.51 -39.84 -72.43
CA LEU A 191 -29.82 -38.65 -71.93
C LEU A 191 -30.28 -38.23 -70.53
N LYS A 192 -29.30 -38.01 -69.65
CA LYS A 192 -29.54 -37.53 -68.27
C LYS A 192 -28.77 -36.25 -68.03
N TYR A 193 -29.42 -35.25 -67.45
CA TYR A 193 -28.73 -34.03 -67.02
C TYR A 193 -27.77 -34.30 -65.86
N LYS A 194 -26.66 -33.56 -65.80
CA LYS A 194 -25.78 -33.51 -64.63
C LYS A 194 -26.55 -32.91 -63.45
N SER A 195 -26.19 -33.31 -62.23
CA SER A 195 -26.68 -32.65 -61.01
C SER A 195 -26.21 -31.19 -60.98
N ALA A 196 -26.99 -30.31 -60.35
CA ALA A 196 -26.53 -28.95 -60.06
C ALA A 196 -25.34 -28.95 -59.08
N ASP A 197 -24.55 -27.89 -59.10
CA ASP A 197 -23.41 -27.69 -58.21
C ASP A 197 -23.85 -27.03 -56.89
N TYR A 198 -23.80 -27.78 -55.80
CA TYR A 198 -24.13 -27.34 -54.44
C TYR A 198 -22.92 -26.88 -53.62
N THR A 199 -21.74 -26.72 -54.23
CA THR A 199 -20.51 -26.36 -53.50
C THR A 199 -20.67 -25.05 -52.72
N ARG A 200 -21.37 -24.06 -53.27
CA ARG A 200 -21.69 -22.80 -52.56
C ARG A 200 -22.61 -23.00 -51.35
N VAL A 201 -23.61 -23.87 -51.48
CA VAL A 201 -24.55 -24.20 -50.39
C VAL A 201 -23.80 -24.82 -49.23
N GLU A 202 -22.95 -25.83 -49.49
CA GLU A 202 -22.15 -26.47 -48.45
C GLU A 202 -21.11 -25.51 -47.83
N ALA A 203 -20.53 -24.62 -48.63
CA ALA A 203 -19.61 -23.59 -48.12
C ALA A 203 -20.31 -22.64 -47.14
N GLU A 204 -21.52 -22.14 -47.45
CA GLU A 204 -22.25 -21.26 -46.54
C GLU A 204 -22.75 -21.99 -45.29
N LYS A 205 -23.15 -23.27 -45.41
CA LYS A 205 -23.49 -24.12 -44.25
C LYS A 205 -22.31 -24.28 -43.30
N ALA A 206 -21.10 -24.44 -43.82
CA ALA A 206 -19.89 -24.58 -43.02
C ALA A 206 -19.52 -23.29 -42.25
N LEU A 207 -20.01 -22.12 -42.68
CA LEU A 207 -19.79 -20.84 -42.00
C LEU A 207 -20.76 -20.58 -40.84
N ILE A 208 -21.77 -21.42 -40.65
CA ILE A 208 -22.73 -21.30 -39.55
C ILE A 208 -22.00 -21.59 -38.22
N PRO A 209 -22.14 -20.72 -37.20
CA PRO A 209 -21.56 -20.98 -35.88
C PRO A 209 -22.01 -22.34 -35.32
N SER A 210 -21.05 -23.14 -34.85
CA SER A 210 -21.32 -24.45 -34.25
C SER A 210 -22.09 -24.37 -32.93
N ASP A 211 -21.91 -23.27 -32.20
CA ASP A 211 -22.68 -22.93 -31.02
C ASP A 211 -23.72 -21.84 -31.35
N LEU A 212 -24.99 -22.24 -31.40
CA LEU A 212 -26.12 -21.34 -31.64
C LEU A 212 -26.81 -20.87 -30.35
N THR A 213 -26.34 -21.31 -29.17
CA THR A 213 -26.91 -20.89 -27.88
C THR A 213 -26.87 -19.39 -27.58
N PRO A 214 -25.92 -18.58 -28.13
CA PRO A 214 -25.90 -17.14 -27.89
C PRO A 214 -26.98 -16.35 -28.65
N TYR A 215 -27.70 -16.99 -29.59
CA TYR A 215 -28.61 -16.31 -30.48
C TYR A 215 -30.08 -16.46 -30.05
N THR A 216 -30.93 -15.54 -30.50
CA THR A 216 -32.36 -15.57 -30.24
C THR A 216 -32.97 -16.79 -30.90
N LYS A 217 -33.91 -17.42 -30.18
CA LYS A 217 -34.65 -18.57 -30.69
C LYS A 217 -35.27 -18.32 -32.08
N SER A 218 -35.81 -17.13 -32.29
CA SER A 218 -36.44 -16.71 -33.56
C SER A 218 -35.45 -16.71 -34.73
N SER A 219 -34.26 -16.14 -34.54
CA SER A 219 -33.26 -16.08 -35.61
C SER A 219 -32.68 -17.46 -35.97
N VAL A 220 -32.47 -18.32 -34.95
CA VAL A 220 -32.07 -19.71 -35.14
C VAL A 220 -33.15 -20.52 -35.87
N GLU A 221 -34.42 -20.36 -35.51
CA GLU A 221 -35.54 -21.03 -36.20
C GLU A 221 -35.64 -20.60 -37.67
N ASN A 222 -35.38 -19.34 -37.98
CA ASN A 222 -35.35 -18.86 -39.36
C ASN A 222 -34.21 -19.48 -40.17
N LEU A 223 -33.00 -19.58 -39.59
CA LEU A 223 -31.88 -20.28 -40.22
C LEU A 223 -32.21 -21.74 -40.49
N GLN A 224 -32.82 -22.44 -39.52
CA GLN A 224 -33.22 -23.84 -39.70
C GLN A 224 -34.23 -24.01 -40.84
N LYS A 225 -35.24 -23.14 -40.94
CA LYS A 225 -36.22 -23.17 -42.04
C LYS A 225 -35.56 -23.03 -43.41
N VAL A 226 -34.56 -22.17 -43.53
CA VAL A 226 -33.82 -21.99 -44.79
C VAL A 226 -33.02 -23.23 -45.13
N LEU A 227 -32.33 -23.83 -44.15
CA LEU A 227 -31.60 -25.09 -44.34
C LEU A 227 -32.51 -26.24 -44.78
N ASP A 228 -33.68 -26.37 -44.15
CA ASP A 228 -34.66 -27.43 -44.46
C ASP A 228 -35.30 -27.25 -45.85
N SER A 229 -35.23 -26.06 -46.45
CA SER A 229 -35.81 -25.77 -47.76
C SER A 229 -34.97 -26.21 -48.97
N VAL A 230 -33.72 -26.62 -48.74
CA VAL A 230 -32.79 -27.00 -49.81
C VAL A 230 -33.18 -28.35 -50.41
N ASN A 231 -33.58 -28.33 -51.69
CA ASN A 231 -33.80 -29.55 -52.46
C ASN A 231 -32.50 -29.96 -53.15
N TYR A 232 -31.97 -31.16 -52.87
CA TYR A 232 -30.72 -31.70 -53.44
C TYR A 232 -30.90 -32.53 -54.72
N ASN A 233 -32.13 -32.67 -55.22
CA ASN A 233 -32.41 -33.47 -56.42
C ASN A 233 -32.47 -32.62 -57.71
N LEU A 234 -31.91 -31.42 -57.70
CA LEU A 234 -31.95 -30.53 -58.86
C LEU A 234 -30.82 -30.85 -59.85
N ASP A 235 -31.15 -30.76 -61.13
CA ASP A 235 -30.19 -30.83 -62.23
C ASP A 235 -29.60 -29.46 -62.58
N ILE A 236 -28.58 -29.46 -63.42
CA ILE A 236 -27.80 -28.29 -63.82
C ILE A 236 -28.63 -27.16 -64.45
N ASN A 237 -29.81 -27.43 -65.01
CA ASN A 237 -30.68 -26.37 -65.55
C ASN A 237 -31.33 -25.51 -64.46
N HIS A 238 -31.28 -25.96 -63.21
CA HIS A 238 -31.79 -25.28 -62.04
C HIS A 238 -30.65 -24.67 -61.19
N GLN A 239 -29.46 -24.48 -61.77
CA GLN A 239 -28.30 -23.92 -61.04
C GLN A 239 -28.61 -22.58 -60.38
N SER A 240 -29.40 -21.72 -61.02
CA SER A 240 -29.81 -20.43 -60.43
C SER A 240 -30.67 -20.60 -59.16
N GLN A 241 -31.46 -21.67 -59.07
CA GLN A 241 -32.21 -22.00 -57.86
C GLN A 241 -31.29 -22.52 -56.75
N VAL A 242 -30.26 -23.31 -57.11
CA VAL A 242 -29.24 -23.77 -56.15
C VAL A 242 -28.40 -22.61 -55.63
N ASP A 243 -28.02 -21.67 -56.50
CA ASP A 243 -27.33 -20.44 -56.12
C ASP A 243 -28.18 -19.59 -55.16
N ALA A 244 -29.49 -19.51 -55.40
CA ALA A 244 -30.41 -18.81 -54.50
C ALA A 244 -30.52 -19.47 -53.11
N TYR A 245 -30.42 -20.81 -53.00
CA TYR A 245 -30.33 -21.47 -51.69
C TYR A 245 -29.08 -21.03 -50.93
N ALA A 246 -27.93 -20.93 -51.59
CA ALA A 246 -26.70 -20.46 -50.95
C ALA A 246 -26.85 -19.03 -50.43
N ASP A 247 -27.42 -18.13 -51.24
CA ASP A 247 -27.67 -16.74 -50.85
C ASP A 247 -28.63 -16.65 -49.65
N ALA A 248 -29.71 -17.44 -49.65
CA ALA A 248 -30.66 -17.49 -48.54
C ALA A 248 -29.99 -17.97 -47.23
N ILE A 249 -29.13 -19.00 -47.29
CA ILE A 249 -28.39 -19.50 -46.11
C ILE A 249 -27.47 -18.42 -45.58
N LYS A 250 -26.74 -17.73 -46.47
CA LYS A 250 -25.87 -16.62 -46.11
C LYS A 250 -26.64 -15.51 -45.40
N GLU A 251 -27.78 -15.08 -45.96
CA GLU A 251 -28.62 -14.04 -45.36
C GLU A 251 -29.14 -14.46 -43.98
N ALA A 252 -29.67 -15.68 -43.85
CA ALA A 252 -30.17 -16.18 -42.58
C ALA A 252 -29.07 -16.31 -41.51
N ARG A 253 -27.87 -16.74 -41.91
CA ARG A 253 -26.68 -16.79 -41.04
C ARG A 253 -26.28 -15.39 -40.55
N LEU A 254 -26.27 -14.40 -41.45
CA LEU A 254 -25.94 -13.01 -41.10
C LEU A 254 -27.04 -12.33 -40.27
N ALA A 255 -28.28 -12.81 -40.38
CA ALA A 255 -29.42 -12.34 -39.61
C ALA A 255 -29.58 -13.02 -38.23
N LEU A 256 -28.62 -13.86 -37.82
CA LEU A 256 -28.57 -14.38 -36.45
C LEU A 256 -28.45 -13.22 -35.44
N GLU A 257 -29.42 -13.12 -34.54
CA GLU A 257 -29.53 -12.03 -33.57
C GLU A 257 -29.08 -12.55 -32.20
N LEU A 258 -28.24 -11.82 -31.47
CA LEU A 258 -27.76 -12.25 -30.15
C LEU A 258 -28.86 -12.07 -29.08
N ASP A 259 -29.05 -13.09 -28.24
CA ASP A 259 -29.91 -13.02 -27.04
C ASP A 259 -29.04 -12.73 -25.82
N LEU A 260 -28.72 -11.45 -25.61
CA LEU A 260 -27.84 -11.00 -24.52
C LEU A 260 -28.58 -10.85 -23.20
N ALA A 261 -27.86 -11.04 -22.10
CA ALA A 261 -28.36 -10.74 -20.75
C ALA A 261 -28.55 -9.22 -20.54
N ASP A 262 -29.47 -8.86 -19.65
CA ASP A 262 -29.76 -7.48 -19.26
C ASP A 262 -28.78 -6.99 -18.18
N TYR A 263 -27.94 -6.02 -18.53
CA TYR A 263 -26.95 -5.40 -17.64
C TYR A 263 -27.48 -4.12 -16.96
N THR A 264 -28.76 -3.76 -17.12
CA THR A 264 -29.32 -2.53 -16.55
C THR A 264 -29.07 -2.41 -15.05
N LYS A 265 -29.26 -3.53 -14.31
CA LYS A 265 -28.99 -3.57 -12.87
C LYS A 265 -27.50 -3.43 -12.55
N VAL A 266 -26.64 -4.16 -13.27
CA VAL A 266 -25.17 -4.09 -13.09
C VAL A 266 -24.67 -2.67 -13.32
N ASN A 267 -25.14 -2.01 -14.38
CA ASN A 267 -24.75 -0.64 -14.71
C ASN A 267 -25.22 0.36 -13.65
N ALA A 268 -26.43 0.18 -13.09
CA ALA A 268 -26.92 0.98 -11.99
C ALA A 268 -26.07 0.80 -10.71
N SER A 269 -25.78 -0.45 -10.32
CA SER A 269 -24.93 -0.78 -9.17
C SER A 269 -23.51 -0.26 -9.35
N LYS A 270 -22.90 -0.44 -10.55
CA LYS A 270 -21.57 0.08 -10.88
C LYS A 270 -21.52 1.60 -10.74
N LYS A 271 -22.51 2.32 -11.29
CA LYS A 271 -22.59 3.78 -11.15
C LYS A 271 -22.72 4.22 -9.69
N ALA A 272 -23.58 3.55 -8.91
CA ALA A 272 -23.75 3.85 -7.49
C ALA A 272 -22.45 3.58 -6.70
N ALA A 273 -21.75 2.50 -7.02
CA ALA A 273 -20.47 2.14 -6.41
C ALA A 273 -19.36 3.15 -6.75
N GLU A 274 -19.23 3.55 -8.02
CA GLU A 274 -18.29 4.58 -8.48
C GLU A 274 -18.52 5.92 -7.80
N GLU A 275 -19.78 6.26 -7.48
CA GLU A 275 -20.10 7.46 -6.70
C GLU A 275 -19.72 7.29 -5.22
N ALA A 276 -20.05 6.15 -4.60
CA ALA A 276 -19.78 5.88 -3.20
C ALA A 276 -18.28 5.94 -2.86
N ILE A 277 -17.41 5.40 -3.73
CA ILE A 277 -15.96 5.38 -3.52
C ILE A 277 -15.26 6.73 -3.73
N LYS A 278 -15.98 7.78 -4.16
CA LYS A 278 -15.43 9.15 -4.17
C LYS A 278 -15.27 9.72 -2.76
N ASP A 279 -15.98 9.16 -1.78
CA ASP A 279 -15.83 9.55 -0.40
C ASP A 279 -14.47 9.09 0.15
N THR A 280 -13.57 10.05 0.33
CA THR A 280 -12.18 9.83 0.79
C THR A 280 -12.08 9.39 2.26
N ASN A 281 -13.21 9.35 2.97
CA ASN A 281 -13.29 8.89 4.36
C ASN A 281 -13.23 7.36 4.50
N TYR A 282 -13.46 6.58 3.44
CA TYR A 282 -13.37 5.12 3.49
C TYR A 282 -11.94 4.60 3.38
N THR A 283 -11.64 3.49 4.06
CA THR A 283 -10.35 2.78 3.98
C THR A 283 -10.03 2.34 2.56
N ASP A 284 -8.74 2.38 2.21
CA ASP A 284 -8.27 2.03 0.88
C ASP A 284 -8.57 0.56 0.55
N GLU A 285 -8.51 -0.32 1.55
CA GLU A 285 -8.86 -1.74 1.42
C GLU A 285 -10.33 -1.94 1.05
N SER A 286 -11.25 -1.21 1.69
CA SER A 286 -12.69 -1.32 1.41
C SER A 286 -13.06 -0.73 0.05
N ILE A 287 -12.41 0.37 -0.36
CA ILE A 287 -12.54 0.93 -1.71
C ILE A 287 -12.00 -0.06 -2.75
N GLN A 288 -10.88 -0.73 -2.48
CA GLN A 288 -10.29 -1.70 -3.40
C GLN A 288 -11.21 -2.91 -3.58
N ALA A 289 -11.88 -3.39 -2.53
CA ALA A 289 -12.86 -4.47 -2.63
C ALA A 289 -14.02 -4.14 -3.59
N VAL A 290 -14.48 -2.88 -3.62
CA VAL A 290 -15.50 -2.40 -4.58
C VAL A 290 -14.94 -2.38 -5.99
N LYS A 291 -13.72 -1.86 -6.19
CA LYS A 291 -13.04 -1.86 -7.50
C LYS A 291 -12.85 -3.28 -8.04
N ASP A 292 -12.47 -4.22 -7.18
CA ASP A 292 -12.30 -5.63 -7.54
C ASP A 292 -13.63 -6.29 -7.94
N ALA A 293 -14.74 -5.93 -7.28
CA ALA A 293 -16.08 -6.39 -7.67
C ALA A 293 -16.47 -5.88 -9.06
N ILE A 294 -16.20 -4.61 -9.38
CA ILE A 294 -16.43 -4.01 -10.70
C ILE A 294 -15.53 -4.66 -11.76
N ALA A 295 -14.26 -4.93 -11.44
CA ALA A 295 -13.30 -5.52 -12.37
C ALA A 295 -13.64 -6.96 -12.79
N LYS A 296 -14.47 -7.67 -12.02
CA LYS A 296 -14.92 -9.04 -12.32
C LYS A 296 -16.09 -9.10 -13.31
N ILE A 297 -16.68 -7.96 -13.70
CA ILE A 297 -17.77 -7.92 -14.66
C ILE A 297 -17.26 -8.43 -16.01
N VAL A 298 -17.93 -9.46 -16.53
CA VAL A 298 -17.74 -9.94 -17.90
C VAL A 298 -18.93 -9.43 -18.70
N GLU A 299 -18.69 -8.65 -19.76
CA GLU A 299 -19.74 -8.12 -20.63
C GLU A 299 -20.10 -9.10 -21.76
N GLY A 300 -21.27 -8.90 -22.38
CA GLY A 300 -21.70 -9.68 -23.55
C GLY A 300 -22.12 -11.11 -23.25
N LEU A 301 -22.38 -11.46 -21.98
CA LEU A 301 -22.89 -12.78 -21.63
C LEU A 301 -24.28 -13.04 -22.24
N PRO A 302 -24.57 -14.28 -22.65
CA PRO A 302 -25.88 -14.66 -23.19
C PRO A 302 -26.95 -14.64 -22.10
N LYS A 303 -28.21 -14.45 -22.49
CA LYS A 303 -29.38 -14.36 -21.59
C LYS A 303 -29.57 -15.59 -20.70
N ALA A 304 -29.15 -16.77 -21.17
CA ALA A 304 -29.12 -17.98 -20.34
C ALA A 304 -28.27 -17.83 -19.07
N GLN A 305 -27.32 -16.89 -19.04
CA GLN A 305 -26.46 -16.55 -17.90
C GLN A 305 -26.94 -15.30 -17.14
N GLN A 306 -28.21 -14.91 -17.27
CA GLN A 306 -28.77 -13.76 -16.54
C GLN A 306 -28.50 -13.84 -15.02
N ALA A 307 -28.56 -15.03 -14.43
CA ALA A 307 -28.24 -15.21 -13.01
C ALA A 307 -26.78 -14.83 -12.66
N THR A 308 -25.83 -15.08 -13.57
CA THR A 308 -24.43 -14.63 -13.41
C THR A 308 -24.35 -13.10 -13.46
N VAL A 309 -25.06 -12.48 -14.41
CA VAL A 309 -25.11 -11.01 -14.57
C VAL A 309 -25.74 -10.34 -13.35
N ASP A 310 -26.86 -10.86 -12.85
CA ASP A 310 -27.50 -10.40 -11.63
C ASP A 310 -26.58 -10.56 -10.41
N GLY A 311 -25.78 -11.63 -10.40
CA GLY A 311 -24.74 -11.88 -9.41
C GLY A 311 -23.64 -10.81 -9.38
N PHE A 312 -23.26 -10.23 -10.53
CA PHE A 312 -22.33 -9.10 -10.57
C PHE A 312 -22.91 -7.87 -9.85
N ALA A 313 -24.19 -7.55 -10.09
CA ALA A 313 -24.85 -6.43 -9.40
C ALA A 313 -24.87 -6.65 -7.88
N THR A 314 -25.27 -7.85 -7.44
CA THR A 314 -25.25 -8.21 -6.01
C THR A 314 -23.85 -8.12 -5.40
N ALA A 315 -22.81 -8.60 -6.10
CA ALA A 315 -21.43 -8.52 -5.58
C ALA A 315 -20.95 -7.07 -5.42
N ILE A 316 -21.34 -6.17 -6.34
CA ILE A 316 -21.04 -4.74 -6.23
C ILE A 316 -21.79 -4.13 -5.04
N ASP A 317 -23.10 -4.37 -4.93
CA ASP A 317 -23.93 -3.85 -3.84
C ASP A 317 -23.41 -4.32 -2.47
N ASP A 318 -23.04 -5.60 -2.36
CA ASP A 318 -22.44 -6.18 -1.15
C ASP A 318 -21.09 -5.53 -0.81
N ALA A 319 -20.23 -5.30 -1.79
CA ALA A 319 -18.95 -4.63 -1.57
C ALA A 319 -19.13 -3.18 -1.10
N VAL A 320 -20.07 -2.45 -1.69
CA VAL A 320 -20.43 -1.08 -1.27
C VAL A 320 -20.97 -1.08 0.16
N SER A 321 -21.81 -2.05 0.53
CA SER A 321 -22.36 -2.15 1.89
C SER A 321 -21.29 -2.40 2.98
N ARG A 322 -20.10 -2.85 2.59
CA ARG A 322 -18.96 -3.15 3.46
C ARG A 322 -17.89 -2.05 3.45
N LEU A 323 -18.15 -0.91 2.79
CA LEU A 323 -17.29 0.26 2.88
C LEU A 323 -17.12 0.64 4.36
N THR A 324 -15.86 0.77 4.77
CA THR A 324 -15.50 0.97 6.18
C THR A 324 -14.73 2.28 6.30
N ASP A 325 -15.20 3.19 7.16
CA ASP A 325 -14.53 4.46 7.41
C ASP A 325 -13.10 4.26 7.92
N LYS A 326 -12.19 5.17 7.56
CA LYS A 326 -10.85 5.26 8.14
C LYS A 326 -10.95 5.53 9.64
N PRO A 327 -9.97 5.05 10.44
CA PRO A 327 -9.88 5.43 11.84
C PRO A 327 -9.57 6.93 12.00
N LEU A 328 -9.75 7.47 13.20
CA LEU A 328 -9.31 8.83 13.54
C LEU A 328 -7.80 8.99 13.31
N ASP A 329 -7.39 10.17 12.86
CA ASP A 329 -5.98 10.57 12.87
C ASP A 329 -5.58 10.98 14.30
N LEU A 330 -4.66 10.24 14.89
CA LEU A 330 -4.19 10.43 16.26
C LEU A 330 -2.91 11.28 16.35
N THR A 331 -2.45 11.85 15.24
CA THR A 331 -1.18 12.60 15.18
C THR A 331 -1.18 13.78 16.15
N SER A 332 -2.21 14.64 16.11
CA SER A 332 -2.35 15.79 17.01
C SER A 332 -2.50 15.36 18.48
N TYR A 333 -3.25 14.27 18.73
CA TYR A 333 -3.45 13.72 20.06
C TYR A 333 -2.13 13.25 20.68
N ASN A 334 -1.35 12.45 19.93
CA ASN A 334 -0.05 11.97 20.40
C ASN A 334 0.92 13.13 20.65
N LYS A 335 0.92 14.14 19.78
CA LYS A 335 1.74 15.35 19.93
C LYS A 335 1.37 16.15 21.19
N ALA A 336 0.08 16.27 21.53
CA ALA A 336 -0.34 16.92 22.76
C ALA A 336 0.22 16.18 24.00
N LEU A 337 0.20 14.84 23.99
CA LEU A 337 0.72 14.02 25.09
C LEU A 337 2.24 14.17 25.33
N GLU A 338 3.01 14.51 24.30
CA GLU A 338 4.45 14.81 24.46
C GLU A 338 4.70 16.02 25.38
N GLY A 339 3.72 16.93 25.51
CA GLY A 339 3.78 18.10 26.39
C GLY A 339 3.56 17.80 27.87
N VAL A 340 3.20 16.56 28.24
CA VAL A 340 2.91 16.19 29.64
C VAL A 340 4.21 16.17 30.46
N PRO A 341 4.30 16.94 31.56
CA PRO A 341 5.51 16.98 32.39
C PRO A 341 5.69 15.67 33.19
N ALA A 342 6.94 15.26 33.39
CA ALA A 342 7.27 13.99 34.04
C ALA A 342 6.87 13.90 35.53
N LYS A 343 6.80 15.04 36.24
CA LYS A 343 6.49 15.13 37.68
C LYS A 343 5.20 15.92 37.90
N LEU A 344 4.06 15.28 37.64
CA LEU A 344 2.75 15.92 37.84
C LEU A 344 2.50 16.28 39.31
N GLU A 345 3.16 15.64 40.30
CA GLU A 345 3.00 16.01 41.71
C GLU A 345 3.41 17.47 42.03
N ASN A 346 4.26 18.08 41.20
CA ASN A 346 4.72 19.46 41.34
C ASN A 346 3.68 20.50 40.89
N TYR A 347 2.61 20.08 40.23
CA TYR A 347 1.57 20.97 39.72
C TYR A 347 0.36 20.98 40.66
N THR A 348 -0.42 22.05 40.63
CA THR A 348 -1.60 22.20 41.50
C THR A 348 -2.66 21.17 41.14
N ASP A 349 -3.30 20.61 42.15
CA ASP A 349 -4.30 19.56 41.98
C ASP A 349 -5.45 19.99 41.06
N GLU A 350 -5.83 21.27 41.10
CA GLU A 350 -6.84 21.87 40.20
C GLU A 350 -6.40 21.82 38.72
N SER A 351 -5.16 22.20 38.42
CA SER A 351 -4.67 22.21 37.03
C SER A 351 -4.43 20.80 36.50
N VAL A 352 -3.96 19.87 37.36
CA VAL A 352 -3.83 18.45 37.03
C VAL A 352 -5.20 17.81 36.80
N LYS A 353 -6.23 18.21 37.55
CA LYS A 353 -7.60 17.74 37.34
C LYS A 353 -8.13 18.16 35.96
N LEU A 354 -7.93 19.41 35.55
CA LEU A 354 -8.34 19.88 34.21
C LEU A 354 -7.67 19.07 33.09
N TYR A 355 -6.38 18.80 33.22
CA TYR A 355 -5.64 17.93 32.30
C TYR A 355 -6.22 16.51 32.25
N THR A 356 -6.43 15.88 33.41
CA THR A 356 -6.92 14.50 33.48
C THR A 356 -8.36 14.35 32.98
N ASP A 357 -9.23 15.32 33.26
CA ASP A 357 -10.60 15.35 32.71
C ASP A 357 -10.58 15.48 31.17
N ALA A 358 -9.74 16.36 30.62
CA ALA A 358 -9.59 16.53 29.18
C ALA A 358 -9.01 15.28 28.50
N LEU A 359 -8.03 14.62 29.13
CA LEU A 359 -7.48 13.36 28.66
C LEU A 359 -8.54 12.25 28.62
N ALA A 360 -9.31 12.11 29.70
CA ALA A 360 -10.39 11.12 29.78
C ALA A 360 -11.48 11.36 28.72
N ALA A 361 -11.81 12.63 28.45
CA ALA A 361 -12.76 12.99 27.39
C ALA A 361 -12.24 12.57 26.00
N ALA A 362 -10.99 12.90 25.67
CA ALA A 362 -10.37 12.50 24.40
C ALA A 362 -10.25 10.97 24.27
N ASP A 363 -9.87 10.27 25.35
CA ASP A 363 -9.74 8.81 25.38
C ASP A 363 -11.07 8.07 25.23
N SER A 364 -12.12 8.55 25.88
CA SER A 364 -13.47 7.99 25.73
C SER A 364 -14.00 8.22 24.32
N TYR A 365 -13.76 9.40 23.75
CA TYR A 365 -14.20 9.75 22.40
C TYR A 365 -13.53 8.88 21.34
N LYS A 366 -12.19 8.74 21.37
CA LYS A 366 -11.48 7.92 20.39
C LYS A 366 -11.91 6.45 20.44
N LEU A 367 -12.29 5.94 21.61
CA LEU A 367 -12.73 4.54 21.76
C LEU A 367 -14.14 4.32 21.20
N THR A 368 -15.05 5.26 21.39
CA THR A 368 -16.47 5.11 21.05
C THR A 368 -16.83 5.68 19.68
N LYS A 369 -16.00 6.57 19.12
CA LYS A 369 -16.27 7.35 17.89
C LYS A 369 -15.07 7.34 16.93
N ASN A 370 -14.40 6.19 16.78
CA ASN A 370 -13.19 6.01 15.97
C ASN A 370 -13.37 6.09 14.43
N SER A 371 -14.31 6.87 13.91
CA SER A 371 -14.42 7.13 12.47
C SER A 371 -13.79 8.48 12.16
N ILE A 372 -13.05 8.57 11.05
CA ILE A 372 -12.48 9.81 10.52
C ILE A 372 -13.54 10.90 10.30
N ARG A 373 -14.81 10.53 10.15
CA ARG A 373 -15.92 11.49 10.03
C ARG A 373 -16.10 12.34 11.29
N ASN A 374 -15.61 11.84 12.43
CA ASN A 374 -15.65 12.52 13.72
C ASN A 374 -14.36 13.32 13.99
N GLN A 375 -13.46 13.47 13.02
CA GLN A 375 -12.15 14.09 13.23
C GLN A 375 -12.27 15.51 13.79
N THR A 376 -13.17 16.34 13.26
CA THR A 376 -13.34 17.73 13.72
C THR A 376 -13.73 17.82 15.21
N GLU A 377 -14.62 16.94 15.66
CA GLU A 377 -15.03 16.88 17.07
C GLU A 377 -13.88 16.36 17.94
N PHE A 378 -13.15 15.33 17.47
CA PHE A 378 -11.98 14.82 18.16
C PHE A 378 -10.87 15.87 18.29
N GLU A 379 -10.57 16.62 17.23
CA GLU A 379 -9.56 17.70 17.23
C GLU A 379 -9.92 18.84 18.19
N THR A 380 -11.22 19.08 18.43
CA THR A 380 -11.67 20.03 19.45
C THR A 380 -11.30 19.54 20.85
N LEU A 381 -11.48 18.25 21.15
CA LEU A 381 -11.08 17.64 22.42
C LEU A 381 -9.56 17.60 22.57
N VAL A 382 -8.82 17.28 21.50
CA VAL A 382 -7.35 17.32 21.48
C VAL A 382 -6.83 18.73 21.74
N SER A 383 -7.45 19.75 21.16
CA SER A 383 -7.10 21.15 21.42
C SER A 383 -7.37 21.55 22.88
N ALA A 384 -8.47 21.07 23.47
CA ALA A 384 -8.74 21.27 24.89
C ALA A 384 -7.73 20.56 25.79
N LEU A 385 -7.29 19.34 25.42
CA LEU A 385 -6.23 18.60 26.10
C LEU A 385 -4.89 19.35 26.03
N ASP A 386 -4.46 19.79 24.85
CA ASP A 386 -3.23 20.58 24.67
C ASP A 386 -3.27 21.89 25.47
N ALA A 387 -4.42 22.57 25.49
CA ALA A 387 -4.63 23.76 26.30
C ALA A 387 -4.55 23.46 27.81
N ALA A 388 -5.11 22.33 28.27
CA ALA A 388 -5.03 21.93 29.66
C ALA A 388 -3.60 21.56 30.09
N ILE A 389 -2.84 20.89 29.21
CA ILE A 389 -1.42 20.59 29.43
C ILE A 389 -0.60 21.88 29.55
N LYS A 390 -0.78 22.83 28.63
CA LYS A 390 -0.11 24.15 28.70
C LYS A 390 -0.58 25.00 29.89
N GLY A 391 -1.80 24.77 30.35
CA GLY A 391 -2.42 25.45 31.49
C GLY A 391 -2.02 24.88 32.87
N LEU A 392 -1.16 23.87 32.92
CA LEU A 392 -0.64 23.30 34.16
C LEU A 392 0.10 24.37 34.98
N LYS A 393 -0.28 24.51 36.26
CA LYS A 393 0.29 25.52 37.17
C LYS A 393 1.16 24.85 38.23
N LEU A 394 2.40 25.29 38.39
CA LEU A 394 3.27 24.78 39.45
C LEU A 394 2.74 25.15 40.84
N LYS A 395 2.93 24.26 41.82
CA LYS A 395 2.76 24.55 43.24
C LYS A 395 3.79 25.59 43.68
N GLY A 396 3.47 26.35 44.73
CA GLY A 396 4.47 27.17 45.43
C GLY A 396 5.50 26.28 46.11
N ALA A 397 6.74 26.76 46.25
CA ALA A 397 7.75 26.09 47.06
C ALA A 397 7.35 26.09 48.54
N ASP A 398 7.82 25.10 49.30
CA ASP A 398 7.60 25.03 50.74
C ASP A 398 8.64 25.85 51.51
N TYR A 399 8.20 26.91 52.18
CA TYR A 399 9.02 27.79 53.01
C TYR A 399 8.93 27.45 54.51
N SER A 400 8.35 26.31 54.89
CA SER A 400 8.22 25.88 56.28
C SER A 400 9.58 25.91 57.01
N ALA A 401 10.61 25.32 56.40
CA ALA A 401 11.98 25.31 56.94
C ALA A 401 12.60 26.73 57.07
N VAL A 402 12.38 27.60 56.09
CA VAL A 402 12.84 29.01 56.12
C VAL A 402 12.20 29.75 57.28
N ARG A 403 10.88 29.59 57.47
CA ARG A 403 10.14 30.23 58.57
C ARG A 403 10.65 29.73 59.93
N THR A 404 10.84 28.42 60.09
CA THR A 404 11.39 27.84 61.32
C THR A 404 12.78 28.38 61.64
N ALA A 405 13.68 28.40 60.65
CA ALA A 405 15.04 28.94 60.81
C ALA A 405 15.01 30.43 61.20
N LYS A 406 14.15 31.22 60.54
CA LYS A 406 13.95 32.63 60.83
C LYS A 406 13.45 32.85 62.27
N THR A 407 12.46 32.09 62.72
CA THR A 407 11.93 32.20 64.08
C THR A 407 13.02 31.99 65.13
N ALA A 408 13.86 30.96 64.97
CA ALA A 408 14.94 30.68 65.91
C ALA A 408 15.99 31.80 65.96
N LYS A 409 16.35 32.39 64.81
CA LYS A 409 17.32 33.51 64.76
C LYS A 409 16.72 34.85 65.22
N ASP A 410 15.43 35.08 64.96
CA ASP A 410 14.72 36.28 65.44
C ASP A 410 14.70 36.37 66.98
N GLU A 411 14.69 35.25 67.71
CA GLU A 411 14.82 35.23 69.17
C GLU A 411 16.17 35.76 69.63
N LEU A 412 17.26 35.33 68.97
CA LEU A 412 18.60 35.84 69.22
C LEU A 412 18.71 37.32 68.85
N TYR A 413 18.18 37.72 67.69
CA TYR A 413 18.15 39.11 67.22
C TYR A 413 17.57 40.07 68.28
N LYS A 414 16.49 39.66 68.96
CA LYS A 414 15.79 40.46 69.97
C LYS A 414 16.47 40.50 71.34
N SER A 415 17.49 39.68 71.59
CA SER A 415 18.15 39.58 72.91
C SER A 415 18.85 40.87 73.36
N GLY A 416 19.17 41.77 72.43
CA GLY A 416 19.90 43.01 72.71
C GLY A 416 21.40 42.82 72.96
N LEU A 417 21.93 41.59 72.85
CA LEU A 417 23.30 41.23 73.18
C LEU A 417 24.30 41.41 72.00
N TYR A 418 23.81 41.60 70.78
CA TYR A 418 24.62 41.53 69.55
C TYR A 418 24.93 42.91 68.93
N LYS A 419 26.03 43.01 68.20
CA LYS A 419 26.50 44.24 67.54
C LYS A 419 25.54 44.67 66.44
N ALA A 420 25.36 45.98 66.27
CA ALA A 420 24.46 46.56 65.27
C ALA A 420 24.78 46.09 63.84
N ALA A 421 26.07 46.00 63.48
CA ALA A 421 26.50 45.52 62.16
C ALA A 421 26.02 44.08 61.86
N SER A 422 26.11 43.17 62.84
CA SER A 422 25.63 41.80 62.69
C SER A 422 24.10 41.70 62.63
N LEU A 423 23.38 42.61 63.29
CA LEU A 423 21.92 42.70 63.18
C LEU A 423 21.51 43.19 61.77
N THR A 424 22.19 44.21 61.23
CA THR A 424 21.94 44.70 59.86
C THR A 424 22.22 43.62 58.79
N ALA A 425 23.30 42.86 58.92
CA ALA A 425 23.60 41.77 57.99
C ALA A 425 22.53 40.66 58.01
N TYR A 426 21.92 40.39 59.17
CA TYR A 426 20.79 39.47 59.27
C TYR A 426 19.54 40.03 58.56
N ASP A 427 19.23 41.33 58.74
CA ASP A 427 18.09 41.97 58.07
C ASP A 427 18.23 41.95 56.54
N GLU A 428 19.45 42.19 56.01
CA GLU A 428 19.75 42.07 54.58
C GLU A 428 19.58 40.64 54.06
N LEU A 429 20.04 39.64 54.82
CA LEU A 429 19.83 38.23 54.47
C LEU A 429 18.34 37.89 54.39
N ILE A 430 17.54 38.30 55.38
CA ILE A 430 16.09 38.07 55.38
C ILE A 430 15.40 38.79 54.22
N ALA A 431 15.80 40.04 53.92
CA ALA A 431 15.25 40.82 52.82
C ALA A 431 15.56 40.21 51.43
N SER A 432 16.67 39.46 51.30
CA SER A 432 17.05 38.79 50.06
C SER A 432 16.17 37.59 49.68
N ILE A 433 15.34 37.10 50.61
CA ILE A 433 14.49 35.92 50.41
C ILE A 433 13.33 36.28 49.48
N ASN A 434 13.28 35.65 48.30
CA ASN A 434 12.10 35.69 47.44
C ASN A 434 11.06 34.68 47.95
N TRP A 435 9.87 35.14 48.33
CA TRP A 435 8.78 34.32 48.90
C TRP A 435 7.80 33.76 47.87
N ASN A 436 7.98 34.07 46.59
CA ASN A 436 7.07 33.70 45.51
C ASN A 436 7.70 32.71 44.52
N LEU A 437 8.62 31.85 45.00
CA LEU A 437 9.19 30.81 44.17
C LEU A 437 8.24 29.61 44.05
N SER A 438 8.22 29.01 42.87
CA SER A 438 7.53 27.75 42.59
C SER A 438 8.37 26.55 43.02
N ILE A 439 7.71 25.40 43.15
CA ILE A 439 8.31 24.14 43.66
C ILE A 439 9.51 23.63 42.86
N ASP A 440 9.66 24.02 41.59
CA ASP A 440 10.84 23.72 40.77
C ASP A 440 12.11 24.44 41.25
N LYS A 441 11.97 25.42 42.14
CA LYS A 441 13.04 26.14 42.82
C LYS A 441 13.14 25.78 44.31
N GLN A 442 12.64 24.62 44.72
CA GLN A 442 12.72 24.18 46.11
C GLN A 442 14.16 24.18 46.64
N ASP A 443 15.15 23.79 45.83
CA ASP A 443 16.57 23.82 46.22
C ASP A 443 17.05 25.25 46.60
N VAL A 444 16.50 26.28 45.96
CA VAL A 444 16.81 27.69 46.29
C VAL A 444 16.20 28.07 47.63
N VAL A 445 14.96 27.64 47.89
CA VAL A 445 14.25 27.87 49.15
C VAL A 445 14.93 27.15 50.31
N ASP A 446 15.36 25.91 50.10
CA ASP A 446 16.15 25.13 51.07
C ASP A 446 17.51 25.82 51.33
N GLY A 447 18.11 26.41 50.30
CA GLY A 447 19.29 27.27 50.41
C GLY A 447 19.09 28.47 51.33
N TYR A 448 17.94 29.16 51.26
CA TYR A 448 17.62 30.24 52.19
C TYR A 448 17.54 29.76 53.63
N ALA A 449 16.88 28.63 53.89
CA ALA A 449 16.77 28.06 55.23
C ALA A 449 18.15 27.72 55.80
N LYS A 450 19.03 27.15 54.98
CA LYS A 450 20.42 26.87 55.33
C LYS A 450 21.19 28.15 55.69
N SER A 451 21.16 29.17 54.83
CA SER A 451 21.84 30.44 55.07
C SER A 451 21.38 31.13 56.36
N ILE A 452 20.08 31.07 56.70
CA ILE A 452 19.57 31.60 57.97
C ILE A 452 20.11 30.81 59.15
N ASN A 453 20.08 29.48 59.10
CA ASN A 453 20.56 28.64 60.20
C ASN A 453 22.06 28.84 60.47
N GLU A 454 22.86 28.96 59.40
CA GLU A 454 24.31 29.15 59.46
C GLU A 454 24.72 30.60 59.84
N PHE A 455 23.78 31.55 59.87
CA PHE A 455 24.07 32.94 60.24
C PHE A 455 24.55 33.06 61.70
N VAL A 456 25.70 33.69 61.91
CA VAL A 456 26.31 33.87 63.25
C VAL A 456 26.21 35.34 63.66
N PHE A 457 25.59 35.61 64.83
CA PHE A 457 25.60 36.94 65.42
C PHE A 457 26.89 37.19 66.21
N GLU A 458 27.38 38.42 66.20
CA GLU A 458 28.56 38.84 66.97
C GLU A 458 28.13 39.55 68.25
N TYR A 459 28.59 39.08 69.41
CA TYR A 459 28.29 39.72 70.69
C TYR A 459 28.87 41.13 70.79
N LYS A 460 28.17 42.02 71.50
CA LYS A 460 28.73 43.31 71.95
C LYS A 460 29.88 43.07 72.91
N ASP A 461 30.78 44.05 73.01
CA ASP A 461 31.85 44.03 74.00
C ASP A 461 31.23 44.16 75.42
N ALA A 462 31.84 43.56 76.43
CA ALA A 462 31.37 43.69 77.82
C ALA A 462 31.54 45.13 78.32
N ASP A 463 30.72 45.54 79.28
CA ASP A 463 30.80 46.85 79.93
C ASP A 463 31.81 46.81 81.07
N TYR A 464 32.95 47.48 80.86
CA TYR A 464 34.02 47.61 81.84
C TYR A 464 33.95 48.90 82.66
N THR A 465 32.92 49.74 82.47
CA THR A 465 32.85 51.07 83.08
C THR A 465 32.96 51.01 84.60
N ALA A 466 32.19 50.12 85.25
CA ALA A 466 32.23 49.94 86.70
C ALA A 466 33.59 49.40 87.20
N LEU A 467 34.24 48.53 86.42
CA LEU A 467 35.59 48.03 86.74
C LEU A 467 36.61 49.15 86.70
N ASP A 468 36.57 49.97 85.64
CA ASP A 468 37.49 51.09 85.45
C ASP A 468 37.33 52.15 86.54
N GLU A 469 36.09 52.46 86.94
CA GLU A 469 35.79 53.34 88.07
C GLU A 469 36.34 52.80 89.39
N ALA A 470 36.13 51.51 89.68
CA ALA A 470 36.66 50.87 90.89
C ALA A 470 38.20 50.90 90.95
N ILE A 471 38.87 50.65 89.81
CA ILE A 471 40.33 50.71 89.70
C ILE A 471 40.82 52.13 89.95
N ALA A 472 40.16 53.13 89.33
CA ALA A 472 40.53 54.54 89.48
C ALA A 472 40.37 55.02 90.93
N ALA A 473 39.31 54.60 91.62
CA ALA A 473 39.08 54.91 93.04
C ALA A 473 40.23 54.38 93.92
N LYS A 474 40.60 53.11 93.76
CA LYS A 474 41.73 52.51 94.49
C LYS A 474 43.07 53.18 94.16
N ARG A 475 43.32 53.53 92.88
CA ARG A 475 44.51 54.28 92.47
C ARG A 475 44.59 55.66 93.13
N THR A 476 43.46 56.31 93.38
CA THR A 476 43.39 57.58 94.11
C THR A 476 43.78 57.41 95.58
N GLU A 477 43.40 56.31 96.23
CA GLU A 477 43.85 56.01 97.60
C GLU A 477 45.36 55.78 97.64
N ILE A 478 45.91 55.01 96.69
CA ILE A 478 47.35 54.73 96.59
C ILE A 478 48.16 56.03 96.51
N ALA A 479 47.68 57.04 95.79
CA ALA A 479 48.35 58.33 95.61
C ALA A 479 48.58 59.11 96.93
N LYS A 480 47.89 58.76 98.03
CA LYS A 480 48.11 59.36 99.36
C LYS A 480 49.43 58.92 100.02
N ASN A 481 50.16 57.98 99.43
CA ASN A 481 51.47 57.47 99.87
C ASN A 481 51.47 56.84 101.29
N LEU A 482 50.30 56.36 101.74
CA LEU A 482 50.10 55.79 103.08
C LEU A 482 50.36 54.28 103.14
N PHE A 483 50.45 53.59 101.99
CA PHE A 483 50.51 52.13 101.91
C PHE A 483 51.90 51.62 101.55
N THR A 484 52.21 50.38 101.94
CA THR A 484 53.47 49.70 101.59
C THR A 484 53.57 49.41 100.08
N ASP A 485 54.78 49.49 99.54
CA ASP A 485 55.04 49.27 98.12
C ASP A 485 54.63 47.86 97.66
N ASP A 486 54.79 46.84 98.50
CA ASP A 486 54.37 45.46 98.23
C ASP A 486 52.85 45.34 98.06
N SER A 487 52.07 45.99 98.92
CA SER A 487 50.60 45.96 98.85
C SER A 487 50.06 46.70 97.61
N VAL A 488 50.79 47.72 97.14
CA VAL A 488 50.49 48.46 95.89
C VAL A 488 50.87 47.63 94.66
N ALA A 489 52.01 46.96 94.67
CA ALA A 489 52.43 46.07 93.59
C ALA A 489 51.43 44.91 93.37
N GLY A 490 50.94 44.30 94.46
CA GLY A 490 49.92 43.24 94.40
C GLY A 490 48.61 43.69 93.74
N PHE A 491 48.19 44.95 93.97
CA PHE A 491 47.00 45.51 93.33
C PHE A 491 47.18 45.68 91.82
N ASN A 492 48.36 46.15 91.39
CA ASN A 492 48.66 46.32 89.96
C ASN A 492 48.72 44.96 89.23
N SER A 493 49.27 43.93 89.85
CA SER A 493 49.26 42.57 89.30
C SER A 493 47.83 42.01 89.14
N LEU A 494 46.95 42.23 90.11
CA LEU A 494 45.53 41.87 90.01
C LEU A 494 44.87 42.56 88.82
N VAL A 495 45.02 43.89 88.71
CA VAL A 495 44.39 44.68 87.64
C VAL A 495 44.89 44.30 86.24
N ASN A 496 46.20 44.05 86.09
CA ASN A 496 46.78 43.66 84.81
C ASN A 496 46.40 42.23 84.39
N GLY A 497 45.93 41.40 85.32
CA GLY A 497 45.46 40.04 85.05
C GLY A 497 44.05 39.96 84.46
N PHE A 498 43.30 41.07 84.39
CA PHE A 498 41.95 41.07 83.86
C PHE A 498 41.94 41.03 82.33
N ASP A 499 41.24 40.04 81.75
CA ASP A 499 40.96 40.00 80.31
C ASP A 499 40.01 41.13 79.93
N ARG A 500 40.46 42.00 79.01
CA ARG A 500 39.72 43.17 78.51
C ARG A 500 39.03 42.92 77.16
N THR A 501 39.06 41.68 76.68
CA THR A 501 38.48 41.29 75.37
C THR A 501 37.15 40.55 75.51
N LEU A 502 36.64 40.40 76.74
CA LEU A 502 35.38 39.71 76.98
C LEU A 502 34.19 40.46 76.37
N THR A 503 33.23 39.67 75.91
CA THR A 503 31.96 40.09 75.33
C THR A 503 30.84 40.08 76.37
N ILE A 504 29.71 40.72 76.05
CA ILE A 504 28.60 40.98 76.98
C ILE A 504 27.95 39.70 77.56
N ASP A 505 28.06 38.55 76.90
CA ASP A 505 27.64 37.25 77.44
C ASP A 505 28.51 36.78 78.62
N LYS A 506 29.68 37.39 78.82
CA LYS A 506 30.60 37.20 79.94
C LYS A 506 30.62 38.39 80.90
N GLN A 507 29.58 39.24 80.88
CA GLN A 507 29.49 40.40 81.77
C GLN A 507 29.66 40.03 83.25
N ASN A 508 29.15 38.87 83.66
CA ASN A 508 29.32 38.35 85.02
C ASN A 508 30.79 38.16 85.44
N VAL A 509 31.69 37.88 84.49
CA VAL A 509 33.14 37.77 84.75
C VAL A 509 33.74 39.14 85.00
N VAL A 510 33.35 40.14 84.20
CA VAL A 510 33.77 41.54 84.37
C VAL A 510 33.27 42.10 85.70
N ASP A 511 32.03 41.81 86.07
CA ASP A 511 31.47 42.17 87.39
C ASP A 511 32.26 41.51 88.53
N GLY A 512 32.73 40.27 88.32
CA GLY A 512 33.65 39.58 89.22
C GLY A 512 35.01 40.26 89.38
N TYR A 513 35.57 40.82 88.29
CA TYR A 513 36.78 41.65 88.36
C TYR A 513 36.53 42.90 89.20
N THR A 514 35.39 43.57 89.01
CA THR A 514 35.02 44.78 89.77
C THR A 514 34.95 44.47 91.27
N ASN A 515 34.32 43.36 91.62
CA ASN A 515 34.28 42.89 93.01
C ASN A 515 35.67 42.59 93.58
N SER A 516 36.57 42.01 92.78
CA SER A 516 37.94 41.71 93.20
C SER A 516 38.75 42.99 93.50
N VAL A 517 38.58 44.04 92.69
CA VAL A 517 39.19 45.36 92.89
C VAL A 517 38.67 46.02 94.16
N ASN A 518 37.35 46.06 94.34
CA ASN A 518 36.72 46.71 95.49
C ASN A 518 37.14 46.07 96.83
N ASN A 519 37.26 44.74 96.85
CA ASN A 519 37.64 43.98 98.04
C ASN A 519 39.14 43.97 98.34
N TYR A 520 39.98 44.54 97.48
CA TYR A 520 41.43 44.58 97.70
C TYR A 520 41.79 45.47 98.91
N LYS A 521 42.55 44.90 99.85
CA LYS A 521 42.98 45.56 101.09
C LYS A 521 44.45 45.96 101.01
N PHE A 522 44.74 47.24 101.17
CA PHE A 522 46.12 47.74 101.30
C PHE A 522 46.64 47.59 102.72
N THR A 523 47.96 47.53 102.87
CA THR A 523 48.65 47.51 104.17
C THR A 523 49.32 48.87 104.39
N TYR A 524 49.00 49.55 105.49
CA TYR A 524 49.57 50.86 105.84
C TYR A 524 51.08 50.77 106.16
N LYS A 525 51.82 51.85 105.90
CA LYS A 525 53.20 52.02 106.37
C LYS A 525 53.24 52.15 107.90
N PRO A 526 54.31 51.71 108.58
CA PRO A 526 54.48 51.94 110.03
C PRO A 526 54.54 53.44 110.37
N ALA A 527 54.15 53.81 111.60
CA ALA A 527 54.31 55.17 112.11
C ALA A 527 55.80 55.51 112.34
N ASP A 528 56.12 56.80 112.34
CA ASP A 528 57.46 57.33 112.61
C ASP A 528 57.67 57.53 114.11
N TYR A 529 58.40 56.62 114.74
CA TYR A 529 58.76 56.68 116.17
C TYR A 529 60.05 57.45 116.44
N THR A 530 60.72 57.99 115.43
CA THR A 530 62.09 58.51 115.53
C THR A 530 62.25 59.58 116.62
N LYS A 531 61.27 60.48 116.76
CA LYS A 531 61.29 61.55 117.76
C LYS A 531 61.01 61.05 119.18
N LEU A 532 60.04 60.13 119.31
CA LEU A 532 59.72 59.50 120.59
C LEU A 532 60.92 58.68 121.10
N ASP A 533 61.60 57.97 120.21
CA ASP A 533 62.80 57.21 120.55
C ASP A 533 63.96 58.11 121.01
N ALA A 534 64.11 59.29 120.41
CA ALA A 534 65.08 60.28 120.87
C ALA A 534 64.78 60.78 122.29
N LEU A 535 63.50 61.05 122.60
CA LEU A 535 63.08 61.52 123.92
C LEU A 535 63.26 60.44 125.01
N ILE A 536 62.96 59.18 124.71
CA ILE A 536 63.24 58.06 125.63
C ILE A 536 64.73 58.00 125.97
N ALA A 537 65.60 58.18 124.96
CA ALA A 537 67.03 58.19 125.20
C ALA A 537 67.49 59.35 126.10
N GLU A 538 66.82 60.51 126.05
CA GLU A 538 67.07 61.63 126.98
C GLU A 538 66.63 61.30 128.41
N VAL A 539 65.46 60.67 128.55
CA VAL A 539 64.91 60.21 129.84
C VAL A 539 65.86 59.21 130.53
N ASP A 540 66.38 58.25 129.79
CA ASP A 540 67.29 57.22 130.31
C ASP A 540 68.63 57.81 130.82
N ALA A 541 68.97 59.04 130.43
CA ALA A 541 70.21 59.73 130.81
C ALA A 541 70.08 60.66 132.03
N LEU A 542 68.91 60.77 132.66
CA LEU A 542 68.68 61.68 133.79
C LEU A 542 69.43 61.25 135.07
N ASP A 543 70.12 62.19 135.74
CA ASP A 543 70.81 61.97 137.02
C ASP A 543 69.91 62.33 138.22
N SER A 544 69.61 61.33 139.06
CA SER A 544 68.67 61.47 140.17
C SER A 544 69.12 62.44 141.27
N SER A 545 70.42 62.67 141.44
CA SER A 545 70.97 63.49 142.52
C SER A 545 70.63 64.99 142.39
N LEU A 546 70.29 65.44 141.17
CA LEU A 546 70.04 66.85 140.84
C LEU A 546 68.64 67.33 141.21
N TYR A 547 67.68 66.42 141.38
CA TYR A 547 66.28 66.78 141.54
C TYR A 547 65.80 66.54 142.98
N THR A 548 64.92 67.41 143.49
CA THR A 548 64.29 67.30 144.82
C THR A 548 63.30 66.15 144.88
N ASN A 549 62.65 65.85 143.76
CA ASN A 549 61.49 64.96 143.64
C ASN A 549 61.71 63.81 142.63
N TYR A 550 62.97 63.43 142.33
CA TYR A 550 63.29 62.44 141.30
C TYR A 550 62.60 61.09 141.52
N ASP A 551 62.80 60.47 142.69
CA ASP A 551 62.29 59.11 142.95
C ASP A 551 60.77 59.06 142.93
N GLU A 552 60.10 60.16 143.28
CA GLU A 552 58.65 60.27 143.21
C GLU A 552 58.19 60.34 141.75
N ILE A 553 58.71 61.29 140.94
CA ILE A 553 58.25 61.47 139.56
C ILE A 553 58.69 60.34 138.64
N TYR A 554 59.95 59.88 138.74
CA TYR A 554 60.50 58.87 137.85
C TYR A 554 59.81 57.51 138.06
N ASN A 555 59.64 57.06 139.31
CA ASN A 555 59.03 55.76 139.57
C ASN A 555 57.50 55.76 139.39
N LEU A 556 56.80 56.85 139.70
CA LEU A 556 55.34 56.90 139.55
C LEU A 556 54.88 57.15 138.12
N TYR A 557 55.59 57.98 137.34
CA TYR A 557 55.09 58.45 136.04
C TYR A 557 55.98 58.04 134.85
N ILE A 558 57.30 58.03 134.98
CA ILE A 558 58.20 57.83 133.83
C ILE A 558 58.51 56.34 133.60
N PHE A 559 58.86 55.60 134.66
CA PHE A 559 59.41 54.24 134.55
C PHE A 559 58.45 53.26 133.86
N ASP A 560 57.20 53.20 134.30
CA ASP A 560 56.19 52.31 133.69
C ASP A 560 55.79 52.76 132.27
N TYR A 561 55.77 54.07 132.05
CA TYR A 561 55.40 54.64 130.74
C TYR A 561 56.45 54.32 129.65
N VAL A 562 57.74 54.41 129.98
CA VAL A 562 58.84 54.07 129.07
C VAL A 562 59.04 52.56 128.92
N LEU A 563 58.96 51.79 130.01
CA LEU A 563 59.32 50.36 129.98
C LEU A 563 58.16 49.47 129.51
N SER A 564 56.91 49.88 129.75
CA SER A 564 55.71 49.06 129.48
C SER A 564 54.83 49.70 128.41
N TYR A 565 54.35 50.92 128.64
CA TYR A 565 53.34 51.53 127.77
C TYR A 565 53.86 51.82 126.36
N ILE A 566 55.02 52.47 126.19
CA ILE A 566 55.53 52.79 124.86
C ILE A 566 55.85 51.51 124.03
N PRO A 567 56.57 50.49 124.55
CA PRO A 567 56.86 49.27 123.81
C PRO A 567 55.63 48.48 123.38
N SER A 568 54.56 48.46 124.19
CA SER A 568 53.31 47.78 123.84
C SER A 568 52.49 48.49 122.75
N HIS A 569 52.91 49.70 122.35
CA HIS A 569 52.24 50.53 121.36
C HIS A 569 53.19 50.94 120.22
N ARG A 570 54.08 50.01 119.83
CA ARG A 570 55.04 50.16 118.70
C ARG A 570 54.46 49.75 117.34
N ASP A 571 53.24 49.22 117.32
CA ASP A 571 52.56 48.71 116.14
C ASP A 571 51.66 49.74 115.45
N TYR A 572 51.68 50.99 115.87
CA TYR A 572 50.94 52.04 115.19
C TYR A 572 51.46 52.24 113.77
N ASN A 573 50.51 52.47 112.86
CA ASN A 573 50.80 52.77 111.47
C ASN A 573 50.73 54.29 111.22
N ILE A 574 51.13 54.72 110.03
CA ILE A 574 51.23 56.13 109.66
C ILE A 574 49.92 56.94 109.85
N THR A 575 48.75 56.28 109.88
CA THR A 575 47.47 56.97 110.16
C THR A 575 47.23 57.25 111.64
N GLU A 576 48.02 56.61 112.51
CA GLU A 576 48.00 56.72 113.95
C GLU A 576 49.21 57.50 114.48
N GLN A 577 49.89 58.25 113.60
CA GLN A 577 51.06 59.06 113.94
C GLN A 577 50.78 60.01 115.11
N ASP A 578 49.56 60.58 115.17
CA ASP A 578 49.15 61.46 116.27
C ASP A 578 49.26 60.77 117.65
N LYS A 579 49.05 59.45 117.74
CA LYS A 579 49.21 58.69 118.99
C LYS A 579 50.68 58.54 119.39
N VAL A 580 51.57 58.38 118.40
CA VAL A 580 53.01 58.34 118.64
C VAL A 580 53.50 59.71 119.12
N ASP A 581 52.99 60.78 118.50
CA ASP A 581 53.29 62.16 118.86
C ASP A 581 52.73 62.50 120.25
N GLU A 582 51.53 62.00 120.60
CA GLU A 582 50.96 62.12 121.95
C GLU A 582 51.82 61.38 122.98
N MET A 583 52.25 60.15 122.69
CA MET A 583 53.15 59.41 123.56
C MET A 583 54.43 60.18 123.84
N GLN A 584 54.97 60.84 122.83
CA GLN A 584 56.12 61.73 122.98
C GLN A 584 55.79 62.93 123.87
N ALA A 585 54.68 63.63 123.61
CA ALA A 585 54.29 64.80 124.40
C ALA A 585 54.02 64.44 125.88
N THR A 586 53.38 63.30 126.15
CA THR A 586 53.12 62.83 127.51
C THR A 586 54.43 62.53 128.24
N LEU A 587 55.35 61.78 127.60
CA LEU A 587 56.65 61.49 128.19
C LEU A 587 57.42 62.80 128.49
N GLN A 588 57.37 63.76 127.56
CA GLN A 588 58.01 65.07 127.76
C GLN A 588 57.42 65.80 128.96
N SER A 589 56.09 65.79 129.11
CA SER A 589 55.46 66.45 130.24
C SER A 589 55.81 65.82 131.59
N TYR A 590 56.02 64.50 131.64
CA TYR A 590 56.54 63.84 132.85
C TYR A 590 57.98 64.23 133.17
N VAL A 591 58.84 64.38 132.15
CA VAL A 591 60.20 64.90 132.32
C VAL A 591 60.18 66.32 132.89
N ASP A 592 59.29 67.17 132.39
CA ASP A 592 59.18 68.57 132.80
C ASP A 592 58.70 68.76 134.26
N MET A 593 58.14 67.73 134.90
CA MET A 593 57.71 67.76 136.31
C MET A 593 58.86 67.64 137.33
N LEU A 594 60.07 67.29 136.88
CA LEU A 594 61.24 67.17 137.75
C LEU A 594 61.74 68.56 138.20
N ILE A 595 61.91 68.76 139.50
CA ILE A 595 62.31 70.04 140.12
C ILE A 595 63.74 69.96 140.62
N LEU A 596 64.61 70.90 140.21
CA LEU A 596 66.00 70.95 140.65
C LEU A 596 66.16 71.46 142.11
N LYS A 597 67.11 70.89 142.88
CA LYS A 597 67.44 71.32 144.26
C LYS A 597 68.06 72.73 144.28
N ASP A 598 67.46 73.64 145.05
CA ASP A 598 67.90 75.03 145.17
C ASP A 598 69.19 75.16 145.99
N THR A 599 70.32 74.96 145.32
CA THR A 599 71.64 75.42 145.74
C THR A 599 72.06 76.55 144.80
N LYS A 600 72.63 77.62 145.34
CA LYS A 600 73.35 78.64 144.55
C LYS A 600 74.51 77.97 143.81
N VAL A 601 74.24 77.41 142.65
CA VAL A 601 75.24 77.10 141.64
C VAL A 601 75.41 78.34 140.77
N ALA A 602 76.65 78.79 140.68
CA ALA A 602 77.04 79.95 139.91
C ALA A 602 76.56 79.81 138.46
N ARG A 603 75.72 80.76 138.03
CA ARG A 603 75.46 81.00 136.62
C ARG A 603 76.71 81.71 136.07
N PHE A 604 77.59 80.97 135.41
CA PHE A 604 78.71 81.56 134.70
C PHE A 604 78.21 82.08 133.34
N GLU A 605 77.94 83.38 133.25
CA GLU A 605 77.84 84.04 131.96
C GLU A 605 79.24 84.14 131.33
N LEU A 606 79.47 83.38 130.27
CA LEU A 606 80.71 83.43 129.50
C LEU A 606 80.75 84.75 128.70
N LYS A 607 81.51 85.74 129.18
CA LYS A 607 81.87 86.92 128.40
C LYS A 607 82.93 86.57 127.35
N ASN A 608 82.72 87.03 126.11
CA ASN A 608 83.66 86.94 124.99
C ASN A 608 84.07 85.52 124.54
N GLY A 609 83.18 84.82 123.83
CA GLY A 609 83.60 83.79 122.86
C GLY A 609 84.36 82.58 123.40
N ALA A 610 84.19 82.23 124.67
CA ALA A 610 84.79 81.03 125.26
C ALA A 610 84.09 79.75 124.76
N ALA A 611 84.88 78.77 124.38
CA ALA A 611 84.42 77.52 123.76
C ALA A 611 83.86 76.52 124.80
N TYR A 612 82.69 75.97 124.51
CA TYR A 612 82.06 74.88 125.27
C TYR A 612 81.68 73.74 124.32
N LYS A 613 81.58 72.52 124.85
CA LYS A 613 81.09 71.35 124.09
C LYS A 613 80.01 70.65 124.90
N VAL A 614 78.89 70.35 124.23
CA VAL A 614 77.76 69.59 124.78
C VAL A 614 77.78 68.20 124.15
N SER A 615 77.79 67.15 124.97
CA SER A 615 77.76 65.76 124.51
C SER A 615 77.13 64.90 125.60
N GLY A 616 76.09 64.13 125.25
CA GLY A 616 75.39 63.25 126.20
C GLY A 616 74.68 64.01 127.33
N GLY A 617 74.01 65.12 127.01
CA GLY A 617 73.17 65.85 127.98
C GLY A 617 73.90 66.74 128.98
N VAL A 618 75.24 66.78 128.99
CA VAL A 618 76.02 67.65 129.90
C VAL A 618 76.96 68.57 129.11
N THR A 619 77.02 69.85 129.51
CA THR A 619 77.86 70.89 128.88
C THR A 619 79.17 71.09 129.63
N TYR A 620 80.30 70.90 128.95
CA TYR A 620 81.65 71.07 129.50
C TYR A 620 82.27 72.40 129.08
N ILE A 621 82.85 73.14 130.04
CA ILE A 621 83.64 74.36 129.79
C ILE A 621 85.12 73.97 129.67
N ILE A 622 85.75 74.28 128.54
CA ILE A 622 87.14 73.87 128.29
C ILE A 622 88.09 74.95 128.81
N GLY A 623 88.91 74.63 129.82
CA GLY A 623 90.17 75.36 130.08
C GLY A 623 90.28 76.29 131.30
N LEU A 624 89.64 76.04 132.45
CA LEU A 624 90.00 76.76 133.70
C LEU A 624 90.34 75.80 134.84
N ARG A 625 91.66 75.73 135.14
CA ARG A 625 92.26 74.98 136.25
C ARG A 625 91.96 75.67 137.59
N THR A 626 91.50 74.91 138.57
CA THR A 626 91.59 75.29 139.99
C THR A 626 92.47 74.26 140.70
N GLY A 627 93.53 74.74 141.35
CA GLY A 627 94.49 73.90 142.05
C GLY A 627 93.92 73.38 143.36
N LEU A 628 93.77 72.06 143.43
CA LEU A 628 94.01 71.28 144.64
C LEU A 628 95.09 70.28 144.28
N THR A 629 96.27 70.49 144.85
CA THR A 629 97.28 69.44 144.99
C THR A 629 96.81 68.48 146.07
N ASP A 630 96.76 67.19 145.78
CA ASP A 630 97.55 66.25 146.57
C ASP A 630 97.96 65.03 145.73
N SER A 631 99.14 64.54 146.08
CA SER A 631 100.01 63.58 145.42
C SER A 631 99.38 62.28 144.88
N THR A 632 99.95 61.82 143.75
CA THR A 632 99.99 60.41 143.26
C THR A 632 98.65 59.71 143.02
N LEU A 633 98.14 59.77 141.79
CA LEU A 633 98.16 58.71 140.76
C LEU A 633 97.27 59.10 139.59
#